data_AF-A0A2V8VNB0-F1
#
_entry.id   AF-A0A2V8VNB0-F1
#
_cell.length_a   1.000
_cell.length_b   1.000
_cell.length_c   1.000
_cell.angle_alpha   90.00
_cell.angle_beta   90.00
_cell.angle_gamma   90.00
#
_symmetry.space_group_name_H-M   'P 1'
#
loop_
_entity.id
_entity.type
_entity.pdbx_description
1 polymer ?
#
loop_
_entity_poly.entity_id
_entity_poly.type
_entity_poly.pdbx_seq_one_letter_code
_entity_poly.pdbx_strand_id
1 'polypeptide(L)'
;MRMLDKVRLRLRSLFRRPSVEFELETELRFHLDQLIEENISSGMPPEEARRAAQRMIGGVAQCKEECRDMLRVNFVEDLVQDVRYTIRSLAKSPGFTGVVVATLALGIGANIAIFTIVHGVLLRPLDYPKPDQLMYLTAEAPAIGGTGSALSAPEYIEFRQMNRSFAAVGAYSTGGAAYTTGEVNLTTGDRPLRVRSISVDAHLL
;
A
#
# COMPACT_ATOMS: atom_id res chain seq x y z
N MET A 1 -10.23 -19.92 26.96
CA MET A 1 -9.56 -19.79 25.65
C MET A 1 -9.97 -18.48 25.00
N ARG A 2 -9.02 -17.58 24.69
CA ARG A 2 -9.32 -16.22 24.18
C ARG A 2 -9.74 -16.27 22.70
N MET A 3 -10.68 -15.41 22.33
CA MET A 3 -11.27 -15.33 20.98
C MET A 3 -10.22 -15.09 19.88
N LEU A 4 -9.11 -14.41 20.23
CA LEU A 4 -7.96 -14.17 19.38
C LEU A 4 -7.20 -15.44 18.98
N ASP A 5 -7.14 -16.45 19.86
CA ASP A 5 -6.46 -17.71 19.56
C ASP A 5 -7.25 -18.51 18.53
N LYS A 6 -8.60 -18.48 18.62
CA LYS A 6 -9.48 -19.10 17.62
C LYS A 6 -9.35 -18.45 16.24
N VAL A 7 -9.30 -17.12 16.17
CA VAL A 7 -9.13 -16.40 14.90
C VAL A 7 -7.76 -16.68 14.30
N ARG A 8 -6.71 -16.67 15.13
CA ARG A 8 -5.33 -16.93 14.68
C ARG A 8 -5.13 -18.36 14.20
N LEU A 9 -5.74 -19.35 14.88
CA LEU A 9 -5.72 -20.75 14.46
C LEU A 9 -6.49 -20.95 13.13
N ARG A 10 -7.65 -20.31 12.98
CA ARG A 10 -8.44 -20.35 11.72
C ARG A 10 -7.72 -19.67 10.55
N LEU A 11 -7.03 -18.56 10.79
CA LEU A 11 -6.26 -17.88 9.75
C LEU A 11 -5.03 -18.70 9.34
N ARG A 12 -4.43 -19.40 10.31
CA ARG A 12 -3.25 -20.25 10.10
C ARG A 12 -3.61 -21.58 9.44
N SER A 13 -4.80 -22.12 9.66
CA SER A 13 -5.30 -23.32 8.94
C SER A 13 -5.64 -23.04 7.48
N LEU A 14 -5.93 -21.78 7.11
CA LEU A 14 -6.10 -21.35 5.72
C LEU A 14 -4.77 -21.29 4.96
N PHE A 15 -3.68 -20.84 5.61
CA PHE A 15 -2.37 -20.62 4.96
C PHE A 15 -1.31 -21.72 5.18
N ARG A 16 -1.45 -22.56 6.21
CA ARG A 16 -0.47 -23.61 6.57
C ARG A 16 -1.15 -24.96 6.83
N ARG A 17 -1.85 -25.48 5.81
CA ARG A 17 -2.50 -26.82 5.83
C ARG A 17 -1.62 -27.97 6.33
N PRO A 18 -0.36 -28.16 5.88
CA PRO A 18 0.44 -29.31 6.29
C PRO A 18 0.79 -29.29 7.78
N SER A 19 0.98 -28.09 8.34
CA SER A 19 1.41 -27.91 9.73
C SER A 19 0.28 -28.18 10.71
N VAL A 20 -0.94 -27.75 10.41
CA VAL A 20 -2.11 -27.95 11.30
C VAL A 20 -2.55 -29.41 11.28
N GLU A 21 -2.49 -30.07 10.12
CA GLU A 21 -2.80 -31.50 10.02
C GLU A 21 -1.79 -32.37 10.78
N PHE A 22 -0.51 -32.00 10.74
CA PHE A 22 0.55 -32.66 11.51
C PHE A 22 0.41 -32.45 13.03
N GLU A 23 0.06 -31.23 13.46
CA GLU A 23 -0.15 -30.90 14.88
C GLU A 23 -1.36 -31.65 15.44
N LEU A 24 -2.47 -31.70 14.71
CA LEU A 24 -3.66 -32.46 15.09
C LEU A 24 -3.39 -33.97 15.16
N GLU A 25 -2.62 -34.52 14.22
CA GLU A 25 -2.24 -35.94 14.24
C GLU A 25 -1.31 -36.28 15.41
N THR A 26 -0.42 -35.35 15.78
CA THR A 26 0.47 -35.48 16.94
C THR A 26 -0.33 -35.48 18.23
N GLU A 27 -1.30 -34.59 18.38
CA GLU A 27 -2.14 -34.48 19.57
C GLU A 27 -3.08 -35.68 19.72
N LEU A 28 -3.65 -36.17 18.61
CA LEU A 28 -4.46 -37.39 18.60
C LEU A 28 -3.65 -38.64 18.97
N ARG A 29 -2.41 -38.77 18.47
CA ARG A 29 -1.52 -39.88 18.88
C ARG A 29 -1.19 -39.82 20.36
N PHE A 30 -0.87 -38.62 20.87
CA PHE A 30 -0.58 -38.43 22.29
C PHE A 30 -1.73 -38.90 23.18
N HIS A 31 -2.97 -38.51 22.86
CA HIS A 31 -4.14 -38.96 23.61
C HIS A 31 -4.40 -40.46 23.50
N LEU A 32 -4.12 -41.06 22.34
CA LEU A 32 -4.30 -42.49 22.11
C LEU A 32 -3.30 -43.30 22.94
N ASP A 33 -2.03 -42.90 22.94
CA ASP A 33 -0.98 -43.54 23.73
C ASP A 33 -1.28 -43.42 25.24
N GLN A 34 -1.76 -42.25 25.68
CA GLN A 34 -2.14 -42.02 27.08
C GLN A 34 -3.30 -42.93 27.53
N LEU A 35 -4.33 -43.10 26.70
CA LEU A 35 -5.44 -44.03 26.98
C LEU A 35 -5.02 -45.49 26.99
N ILE A 36 -4.05 -45.88 26.14
CA ILE A 36 -3.49 -47.24 26.17
C ILE A 36 -2.80 -47.48 27.50
N GLU A 37 -1.94 -46.56 27.92
CA GLU A 37 -1.18 -46.64 29.18
C GLU A 37 -2.13 -46.72 30.40
N GLU A 38 -3.17 -45.89 30.41
CA GLU A 38 -4.16 -45.84 31.49
C GLU A 38 -4.96 -47.15 31.57
N ASN A 39 -5.37 -47.73 30.43
CA ASN A 39 -6.05 -49.02 30.39
C ASN A 39 -5.14 -50.18 30.82
N ILE A 40 -3.86 -50.16 30.44
CA ILE A 40 -2.86 -51.15 30.90
C ILE A 40 -2.67 -51.03 32.41
N SER A 41 -2.54 -49.80 32.94
CA SER A 41 -2.40 -49.55 34.38
C SER A 41 -3.64 -49.98 35.18
N SER A 42 -4.81 -49.98 34.55
CA SER A 42 -6.07 -50.46 35.10
C SER A 42 -6.23 -52.00 35.03
N GLY A 43 -5.18 -52.72 34.60
CA GLY A 43 -5.13 -54.19 34.59
C GLY A 43 -5.60 -54.83 33.28
N MET A 44 -5.83 -54.06 32.22
CA MET A 44 -6.27 -54.59 30.93
C MET A 44 -5.08 -55.14 30.12
N PRO A 45 -5.22 -56.29 29.42
CA PRO A 45 -4.18 -56.80 28.53
C PRO A 45 -3.84 -55.79 27.42
N PRO A 46 -2.57 -55.68 26.98
CA PRO A 46 -2.12 -54.66 26.03
C PRO A 46 -2.90 -54.62 24.71
N GLU A 47 -3.29 -55.80 24.22
CA GLU A 47 -4.06 -55.97 22.98
C GLU A 47 -5.54 -55.55 23.11
N GLU A 48 -6.10 -55.64 24.32
CA GLU A 48 -7.45 -55.18 24.63
C GLU A 48 -7.47 -53.68 24.93
N ALA A 49 -6.46 -53.17 25.64
CA ALA A 49 -6.29 -51.74 25.92
C ALA A 49 -6.19 -50.91 24.63
N ARG A 50 -5.43 -51.39 23.63
CA ARG A 50 -5.36 -50.77 22.29
C ARG A 50 -6.72 -50.71 21.60
N ARG A 51 -7.45 -51.82 21.60
CA ARG A 51 -8.78 -51.91 20.97
C ARG A 51 -9.83 -51.10 21.72
N ALA A 52 -9.71 -50.93 23.04
CA ALA A 52 -10.57 -50.07 23.83
C ALA A 52 -10.29 -48.58 23.56
N ALA A 53 -9.02 -48.16 23.56
CA ALA A 53 -8.61 -46.79 23.26
C ALA A 53 -9.01 -46.35 21.85
N GLN A 54 -8.82 -47.21 20.84
CA GLN A 54 -9.23 -46.95 19.45
C GLN A 54 -10.75 -46.83 19.29
N ARG A 55 -11.54 -47.57 20.08
CA ARG A 55 -13.01 -47.44 20.07
C ARG A 55 -13.48 -46.16 20.75
N MET A 56 -12.76 -45.70 21.77
CA MET A 56 -13.15 -44.55 22.59
C MET A 56 -12.88 -43.20 21.90
N ILE A 57 -11.78 -43.07 21.16
CA ILE A 57 -11.47 -41.84 20.40
C ILE A 57 -12.39 -41.68 19.18
N GLY A 58 -13.03 -42.77 18.72
CA GLY A 58 -13.70 -42.80 17.41
C GLY A 58 -12.66 -42.74 16.29
N GLY A 59 -12.95 -43.31 15.11
CA GLY A 59 -11.93 -43.47 14.07
C GLY A 59 -11.19 -42.16 13.79
N VAL A 60 -9.86 -42.15 13.95
CA VAL A 60 -8.99 -40.97 13.71
C VAL A 60 -9.28 -40.34 12.34
N ALA A 61 -9.64 -41.17 11.36
CA ALA A 61 -10.07 -40.73 10.04
C ALA A 61 -11.37 -39.89 10.04
N GLN A 62 -12.32 -40.18 10.92
CA GLN A 62 -13.64 -39.54 10.98
C GLN A 62 -13.54 -38.12 11.57
N CYS A 63 -12.76 -37.93 12.63
CA CYS A 63 -12.50 -36.60 13.18
C CYS A 63 -11.66 -35.74 12.20
N LYS A 64 -10.76 -36.38 11.44
CA LYS A 64 -9.98 -35.74 10.38
C LYS A 64 -10.86 -35.35 9.18
N GLU A 65 -11.84 -36.18 8.80
CA GLU A 65 -12.87 -35.88 7.78
C GLU A 65 -13.75 -34.71 8.21
N GLU A 66 -14.30 -34.70 9.43
CA GLU A 66 -15.12 -33.59 9.94
C GLU A 66 -14.34 -32.27 9.94
N CYS A 67 -13.08 -32.29 10.37
CA CYS A 67 -12.22 -31.11 10.29
C CYS A 67 -11.95 -30.71 8.83
N ARG A 68 -11.75 -31.67 7.93
CA ARG A 68 -11.46 -31.44 6.52
C ARG A 68 -12.64 -30.83 5.77
N ASP A 69 -13.86 -31.26 6.07
CA ASP A 69 -15.11 -30.72 5.51
C ASP A 69 -15.39 -29.31 5.99
N MET A 70 -15.14 -29.01 7.27
CA MET A 70 -15.27 -27.65 7.79
C MET A 70 -14.27 -26.66 7.17
N LEU A 71 -13.11 -27.13 6.68
CA LEU A 71 -11.97 -26.29 6.32
C LEU A 71 -11.72 -26.11 4.81
N ARG A 72 -12.18 -27.03 3.94
CA ARG A 72 -11.75 -27.02 2.52
C ARG A 72 -12.71 -26.33 1.54
N VAL A 73 -14.00 -26.27 1.82
CA VAL A 73 -15.00 -25.83 0.82
C VAL A 73 -15.80 -24.62 1.32
N ASN A 74 -16.13 -24.61 2.62
CA ASN A 74 -17.01 -23.59 3.19
C ASN A 74 -16.40 -22.17 3.16
N PHE A 75 -15.11 -21.94 3.45
CA PHE A 75 -14.64 -20.55 3.61
C PHE A 75 -14.76 -19.68 2.35
N VAL A 76 -14.45 -20.23 1.17
CA VAL A 76 -14.56 -19.45 -0.09
C VAL A 76 -16.02 -19.31 -0.50
N GLU A 77 -16.82 -20.37 -0.36
CA GLU A 77 -18.25 -20.33 -0.65
C GLU A 77 -19.02 -19.43 0.31
N ASP A 78 -18.70 -19.48 1.60
CA ASP A 78 -19.20 -18.59 2.66
C ASP A 78 -18.83 -17.15 2.36
N LEU A 79 -17.57 -16.86 2.00
CA LEU A 79 -17.15 -15.50 1.64
C LEU A 79 -17.90 -14.99 0.40
N VAL A 80 -18.04 -15.81 -0.64
CA VAL A 80 -18.79 -15.45 -1.85
C VAL A 80 -20.27 -15.24 -1.53
N GLN A 81 -20.85 -16.09 -0.68
CA GLN A 81 -22.23 -15.98 -0.23
C GLN A 81 -22.45 -14.71 0.60
N ASP A 82 -21.55 -14.39 1.52
CA ASP A 82 -21.57 -13.20 2.36
C ASP A 82 -21.41 -11.93 1.53
N VAL A 83 -20.49 -11.92 0.56
CA VAL A 83 -20.32 -10.79 -0.38
C VAL A 83 -21.58 -10.60 -1.21
N ARG A 84 -22.14 -11.68 -1.78
CA ARG A 84 -23.39 -11.62 -2.57
C ARG A 84 -24.57 -11.13 -1.74
N TYR A 85 -24.68 -11.61 -0.50
CA TYR A 85 -25.72 -11.19 0.44
C TYR A 85 -25.57 -9.71 0.81
N THR A 86 -24.34 -9.30 1.13
CA THR A 86 -23.99 -7.92 1.45
C THR A 86 -24.34 -7.00 0.29
N ILE A 87 -23.87 -7.28 -0.94
CA ILE A 87 -24.21 -6.50 -2.14
C ILE A 87 -25.73 -6.38 -2.33
N ARG A 88 -26.47 -7.48 -2.17
CA ARG A 88 -27.93 -7.46 -2.27
C ARG A 88 -28.57 -6.61 -1.17
N SER A 89 -28.01 -6.60 0.03
CA SER A 89 -28.45 -5.74 1.13
C SER A 89 -28.17 -4.26 0.85
N LEU A 90 -26.98 -3.93 0.35
CA LEU A 90 -26.63 -2.56 -0.05
C LEU A 90 -27.53 -2.03 -1.18
N ALA A 91 -27.93 -2.90 -2.11
CA ALA A 91 -28.87 -2.56 -3.19
C ALA A 91 -30.31 -2.34 -2.71
N LYS A 92 -30.69 -2.90 -1.55
CA LYS A 92 -32.01 -2.67 -0.95
C LYS A 92 -32.12 -1.32 -0.22
N SER A 93 -31.01 -0.72 0.19
CA SER A 93 -30.95 0.57 0.89
C SER A 93 -30.07 1.59 0.16
N PRO A 94 -30.42 1.95 -1.10
CA PRO A 94 -29.55 2.75 -1.97
C PRO A 94 -29.20 4.14 -1.41
N GLY A 95 -30.10 4.76 -0.63
CA GLY A 95 -29.84 6.07 -0.02
C GLY A 95 -28.71 6.05 1.00
N PHE A 96 -28.75 5.13 1.97
CA PHE A 96 -27.70 4.98 2.98
C PHE A 96 -26.38 4.54 2.34
N THR A 97 -26.44 3.54 1.46
CA THR A 97 -25.27 3.07 0.70
C THR A 97 -24.61 4.21 -0.06
N GLY A 98 -25.39 5.06 -0.74
CA GLY A 98 -24.88 6.20 -1.49
C GLY A 98 -24.12 7.21 -0.62
N VAL A 99 -24.67 7.57 0.55
CA VAL A 99 -24.01 8.48 1.49
C VAL A 99 -22.69 7.90 2.01
N VAL A 100 -22.68 6.62 2.37
CA VAL A 100 -21.47 5.94 2.85
C VAL A 100 -20.41 5.90 1.76
N VAL A 101 -20.78 5.50 0.53
CA VAL A 101 -19.87 5.44 -0.62
C VAL A 101 -19.32 6.83 -0.95
N ALA A 102 -20.16 7.85 -0.98
CA ALA A 102 -19.73 9.23 -1.25
C ALA A 102 -18.75 9.74 -0.18
N THR A 103 -19.02 9.46 1.09
CA THR A 103 -18.12 9.83 2.20
C THR A 103 -16.77 9.13 2.08
N LEU A 104 -16.77 7.83 1.78
CA LEU A 104 -15.54 7.05 1.57
C LEU A 104 -14.76 7.58 0.36
N ALA A 105 -15.44 7.80 -0.76
CA ALA A 105 -14.85 8.30 -2.00
C ALA A 105 -14.24 9.68 -1.80
N LEU A 106 -14.89 10.57 -1.05
CA LEU A 106 -14.38 11.90 -0.75
C LEU A 106 -13.14 11.85 0.14
N GLY A 107 -13.15 11.03 1.20
CA GLY A 107 -11.99 10.87 2.08
C GLY A 107 -10.78 10.25 1.37
N ILE A 108 -11.00 9.21 0.57
CA ILE A 108 -9.94 8.55 -0.21
C ILE A 108 -9.43 9.49 -1.32
N GLY A 109 -10.35 10.08 -2.07
CA GLY A 109 -10.05 10.97 -3.20
C GLY A 109 -9.32 12.25 -2.77
N ALA A 110 -9.72 12.87 -1.66
CA ALA A 110 -9.03 14.06 -1.14
C ALA A 110 -7.58 13.76 -0.77
N ASN A 111 -7.34 12.64 -0.08
CA ASN A 111 -5.97 12.21 0.26
C ASN A 111 -5.14 11.93 -0.99
N ILE A 112 -5.68 11.18 -1.95
CA ILE A 112 -5.01 10.90 -3.23
C ILE A 112 -4.71 12.19 -3.99
N ALA A 113 -5.65 13.14 -4.03
CA ALA A 113 -5.48 14.41 -4.74
C ALA A 113 -4.35 15.25 -4.14
N ILE A 114 -4.31 15.39 -2.81
CA ILE A 114 -3.23 16.11 -2.12
C ILE A 114 -1.89 15.45 -2.46
N PHE A 115 -1.76 14.13 -2.32
CA PHE A 115 -0.51 13.43 -2.62
C PHE A 115 -0.13 13.51 -4.10
N THR A 116 -1.09 13.48 -5.02
CA THR A 116 -0.84 13.61 -6.45
C THR A 116 -0.31 14.99 -6.79
N ILE A 117 -0.89 16.05 -6.21
CA ILE A 117 -0.42 17.42 -6.40
C ILE A 117 0.98 17.58 -5.81
N VAL A 118 1.19 17.14 -4.57
CA VAL A 118 2.50 17.19 -3.92
C VAL A 118 3.53 16.44 -4.74
N HIS A 119 3.21 15.23 -5.21
CA HIS A 119 4.15 14.47 -6.03
C HIS A 119 4.40 15.13 -7.39
N GLY A 120 3.35 15.60 -8.07
CA GLY A 120 3.45 16.18 -9.41
C GLY A 120 4.09 17.57 -9.44
N VAL A 121 3.99 18.34 -8.36
CA VAL A 121 4.46 19.73 -8.29
C VAL A 121 5.73 19.86 -7.46
N LEU A 122 5.81 19.21 -6.29
CA LEU A 122 6.94 19.35 -5.36
C LEU A 122 8.00 18.26 -5.53
N LEU A 123 7.61 17.01 -5.83
CA LEU A 123 8.53 15.86 -5.78
C LEU A 123 8.93 15.31 -7.14
N ARG A 124 8.28 15.71 -8.24
CA ARG A 124 8.70 15.28 -9.57
C ARG A 124 10.07 15.93 -9.82
N PRO A 125 11.16 15.14 -9.83
CA PRO A 125 12.48 15.71 -10.05
C PRO A 125 12.44 16.37 -11.43
N LEU A 126 12.88 17.62 -11.52
CA LEU A 126 13.12 18.21 -12.83
C LEU A 126 14.13 17.30 -13.54
N ASP A 127 13.93 17.03 -14.82
CA ASP A 127 14.76 16.12 -15.63
C ASP A 127 16.16 16.69 -15.92
N TYR A 128 16.83 17.25 -14.91
CA TYR A 128 18.21 17.70 -14.97
C TYR A 128 19.16 16.60 -14.52
N PRO A 129 20.31 16.43 -15.19
CA PRO A 129 21.36 15.56 -14.69
C PRO A 129 21.85 16.09 -13.34
N LYS A 130 21.81 15.25 -12.29
CA LYS A 130 22.23 15.58 -10.90
C LYS A 130 21.39 16.68 -10.24
N PRO A 131 20.10 16.41 -9.93
CA PRO A 131 19.21 17.41 -9.32
C PRO A 131 19.66 17.87 -7.92
N ASP A 132 20.49 17.09 -7.24
CA ASP A 132 21.11 17.41 -5.96
C ASP A 132 22.12 18.57 -6.01
N GLN A 133 22.57 18.95 -7.21
CA GLN A 133 23.55 20.02 -7.42
C GLN A 133 22.91 21.34 -7.89
N LEU A 134 21.58 21.37 -8.04
CA LEU A 134 20.84 22.56 -8.43
C LEU A 134 20.71 23.51 -7.23
N MET A 135 21.10 24.76 -7.42
CA MET A 135 20.96 25.82 -6.43
C MET A 135 20.23 27.01 -7.03
N TYR A 136 19.40 27.67 -6.22
CA TYR A 136 18.70 28.90 -6.60
C TYR A 136 19.47 30.11 -6.08
N LEU A 137 19.81 31.05 -6.97
CA LEU A 137 20.52 32.27 -6.62
C LEU A 137 19.51 33.38 -6.33
N THR A 138 19.63 33.99 -5.16
CA THR A 138 18.81 35.14 -4.74
C THR A 138 19.69 36.28 -4.26
N ALA A 139 19.20 37.50 -4.45
CA ALA A 139 19.81 38.70 -3.92
C ALA A 139 19.21 39.04 -2.55
N GLU A 140 20.06 39.46 -1.62
CA GLU A 140 19.62 40.11 -0.39
C GLU A 140 19.64 41.62 -0.59
N ALA A 141 18.55 42.29 -0.22
CA ALA A 141 18.44 43.74 -0.21
C ALA A 141 18.11 44.22 1.22
N PRO A 142 19.06 44.14 2.16
CA PRO A 142 18.83 44.46 3.57
C PRO A 142 18.30 45.89 3.78
N ALA A 143 18.72 46.82 2.91
CA ALA A 143 18.33 48.23 2.98
C ALA A 143 16.82 48.47 2.82
N ILE A 144 16.10 47.56 2.17
CA ILE A 144 14.64 47.60 2.01
C ILE A 144 13.95 46.44 2.73
N GLY A 145 14.67 45.71 3.59
CA GLY A 145 14.16 44.52 4.26
C GLY A 145 13.83 43.35 3.32
N GLY A 146 14.31 43.38 2.08
CA GLY A 146 14.05 42.36 1.08
C GLY A 146 15.02 41.19 1.25
N THR A 147 14.50 40.00 1.55
CA THR A 147 15.27 38.75 1.56
C THR A 147 14.78 37.85 0.42
N GLY A 148 15.70 37.15 -0.24
CA GLY A 148 15.34 36.23 -1.31
C GLY A 148 14.82 36.90 -2.59
N SER A 149 15.28 38.11 -2.91
CA SER A 149 14.83 38.84 -4.11
C SER A 149 15.44 38.25 -5.38
N ALA A 150 14.73 38.37 -6.50
CA ALA A 150 15.26 37.97 -7.80
C ALA A 150 16.44 38.89 -8.20
N LEU A 151 17.48 38.31 -8.79
CA LEU A 151 18.60 39.05 -9.37
C LEU A 151 18.11 39.91 -10.54
N SER A 152 18.57 41.15 -10.60
CA SER A 152 18.41 41.99 -11.79
C SER A 152 19.28 41.48 -12.94
N ALA A 153 18.92 41.84 -14.18
CA ALA A 153 19.69 41.43 -15.36
C ALA A 153 21.17 41.85 -15.30
N PRO A 154 21.55 43.06 -14.83
CA PRO A 154 22.96 43.41 -14.65
C PRO A 154 23.69 42.54 -13.63
N GLU A 155 23.07 42.25 -12.48
CA GLU A 155 23.66 41.39 -11.44
C GLU A 155 23.89 39.96 -11.95
N TYR A 156 22.95 39.43 -12.74
CA TYR A 156 23.14 38.13 -13.40
C TYR A 156 24.35 38.13 -14.36
N ILE A 157 24.51 39.17 -15.17
CA ILE A 157 25.62 39.29 -16.12
C ILE A 157 26.96 39.35 -15.37
N GLU A 158 27.03 40.18 -14.32
CA GLU A 158 28.23 40.32 -13.49
C GLU A 158 28.58 39.00 -12.79
N PHE A 159 27.59 38.36 -12.14
CA PHE A 159 27.79 37.08 -11.48
C PHE A 159 28.26 36.01 -12.47
N ARG A 160 27.70 35.96 -13.67
CA ARG A 160 28.12 35.02 -14.71
C ARG A 160 29.57 35.26 -15.14
N GLN A 161 29.99 36.51 -15.29
CA GLN A 161 31.38 36.84 -15.68
C GLN A 161 32.38 36.51 -14.57
N MET A 162 31.99 36.68 -13.32
CA MET A 162 32.85 36.43 -12.16
C MET A 162 32.76 34.99 -11.61
N ASN A 163 31.80 34.20 -12.09
CA ASN A 163 31.57 32.85 -11.59
C ASN A 163 32.78 31.93 -11.84
N ARG A 164 33.27 31.32 -10.76
CA ARG A 164 34.32 30.27 -10.78
C ARG A 164 33.91 29.00 -10.05
N SER A 165 32.77 29.02 -9.34
CA SER A 165 32.35 27.97 -8.41
C SER A 165 31.30 27.04 -9.00
N PHE A 166 30.45 27.55 -9.91
CA PHE A 166 29.40 26.78 -10.56
C PHE A 166 29.81 26.35 -11.95
N ALA A 167 29.51 25.09 -12.32
CA ALA A 167 29.80 24.56 -13.65
C ALA A 167 29.01 25.28 -14.77
N ALA A 168 27.78 25.71 -14.46
CA ALA A 168 26.93 26.49 -15.35
C ALA A 168 26.04 27.44 -14.54
N VAL A 169 25.73 28.60 -15.10
CA VAL A 169 24.81 29.57 -14.50
C VAL A 169 23.85 30.03 -15.58
N GLY A 170 22.56 29.86 -15.31
CA GLY A 170 21.50 30.24 -16.23
C GLY A 170 20.47 31.11 -15.56
N ALA A 171 19.85 32.01 -16.33
CA ALA A 171 18.74 32.82 -15.88
C ALA A 171 17.44 32.30 -16.49
N TYR A 172 16.37 32.35 -15.70
CA TYR A 172 15.01 32.14 -16.18
C TYR A 172 14.11 33.23 -15.61
N SER A 173 13.08 33.62 -16.37
CA SER A 173 12.09 34.60 -15.92
C SER A 173 10.75 33.92 -15.70
N THR A 174 10.22 33.99 -14.48
CA THR A 174 8.87 33.48 -14.15
C THR A 174 7.76 34.50 -14.37
N GLY A 175 8.11 35.75 -14.67
CA GLY A 175 7.16 36.82 -15.02
C GLY A 175 6.24 37.24 -13.89
N GLY A 176 6.49 38.42 -13.31
CA GLY A 176 5.43 39.17 -12.64
C GLY A 176 4.49 39.77 -13.68
N ALA A 177 3.21 39.40 -13.67
CA ALA A 177 2.03 39.95 -14.38
C ALA A 177 2.11 40.33 -15.89
N ALA A 178 3.28 40.42 -16.51
CA ALA A 178 3.49 40.96 -17.86
C ALA A 178 4.53 40.17 -18.70
N TYR A 179 5.20 39.15 -18.14
CA TYR A 179 6.18 38.33 -18.87
C TYR A 179 5.98 36.82 -18.65
N THR A 180 4.82 36.34 -19.11
CA THR A 180 4.63 35.05 -19.78
C THR A 180 5.43 33.83 -19.26
N THR A 181 5.04 33.29 -18.10
CA THR A 181 4.80 31.84 -18.06
C THR A 181 3.58 31.60 -18.95
N GLY A 182 3.81 31.41 -20.25
CA GLY A 182 2.74 31.33 -21.25
C GLY A 182 2.42 29.89 -21.61
N GLU A 183 1.16 29.63 -21.92
CA GLU A 183 0.79 28.45 -22.68
C GLU A 183 1.09 28.72 -24.16
N VAL A 184 2.10 28.06 -24.70
CA VAL A 184 2.45 28.12 -26.12
C VAL A 184 1.88 26.89 -26.79
N ASN A 185 1.30 27.08 -27.98
CA ASN A 185 0.91 25.95 -28.83
C ASN A 185 2.13 25.54 -29.66
N LEU A 186 2.69 24.36 -29.39
CA LEU A 186 3.60 23.72 -30.32
C LEU A 186 2.76 23.08 -31.42
N THR A 187 2.77 23.69 -32.61
CA THR A 187 2.15 23.11 -33.79
C THR A 187 3.15 22.17 -34.46
N THR A 188 3.04 20.87 -34.17
CA THR A 188 3.61 19.82 -35.03
C THR A 188 2.51 19.42 -36.01
N GLY A 189 2.64 19.81 -37.28
CA GLY A 189 1.80 19.40 -38.42
C GLY A 189 0.32 19.16 -38.10
N ASP A 190 -0.01 17.94 -37.69
CA ASP A 190 -1.39 17.47 -37.56
C ASP A 190 -2.07 17.78 -36.21
N ARG A 191 -1.36 18.20 -35.15
CA ARG A 191 -1.98 18.51 -33.84
C ARG A 191 -1.26 19.64 -33.08
N PRO A 192 -1.99 20.68 -32.62
CA PRO A 192 -1.43 21.64 -31.68
C PRO A 192 -1.31 21.00 -30.29
N LEU A 193 -0.11 21.01 -29.72
CA LEU A 193 0.15 20.62 -28.34
C LEU A 193 0.32 21.88 -27.48
N ARG A 194 -0.53 22.05 -26.46
CA ARG A 194 -0.32 23.10 -25.46
C ARG A 194 0.79 22.71 -24.51
N VAL A 195 1.83 23.55 -24.46
CA VAL A 195 2.93 23.40 -23.51
C VAL A 195 3.09 24.68 -22.70
N ARG A 196 3.53 24.51 -21.46
CA ARG A 196 3.94 25.63 -20.62
C ARG A 196 5.38 25.96 -20.96
N SER A 197 5.63 27.20 -21.41
CA SER A 197 6.99 27.67 -21.71
C SER A 197 7.45 28.64 -20.64
N ILE A 198 8.76 28.62 -20.36
CA ILE A 198 9.44 29.65 -19.57
C ILE A 198 10.57 30.23 -20.42
N SER A 199 10.81 31.53 -20.32
CA SER A 199 11.93 32.17 -21.00
C SER A 199 13.21 31.91 -20.21
N VAL A 200 14.23 31.38 -20.89
CA VAL A 200 15.55 31.09 -20.35
C VAL A 200 16.62 31.81 -21.15
N ASP A 201 17.78 32.06 -20.55
CA ASP A 201 18.96 32.49 -21.31
C ASP A 201 19.37 31.43 -22.33
N ALA A 202 19.84 31.87 -23.51
CA ALA A 202 20.16 31.00 -24.64
C ALA A 202 21.27 29.98 -24.33
N HIS A 203 22.08 30.23 -23.30
CA HIS A 203 23.19 29.36 -22.89
C HIS A 203 22.77 28.21 -21.96
N LEU A 204 21.48 28.12 -21.62
CA LEU A 204 20.91 27.09 -20.75
C LEU A 204 20.36 25.88 -21.53
N LEU A 205 20.36 25.95 -22.86
CA LEU A 205 19.94 24.90 -23.81
C LEU A 205 21.16 24.26 -24.47
#